data_AF-A0A851CAB9-F1
#
_entry.id   AF-A0A851CAB9-F1
#
_cell.length_a   1.000
_cell.length_b   1.000
_cell.length_c   1.000
_cell.angle_alpha   90.00
_cell.angle_beta   90.00
_cell.angle_gamma   90.00
#
_symmetry.space_group_name_H-M   'P 1'
#
loop_
_entity.id
_entity.type
_entity.pdbx_description
1 polymer ?
#
loop_
_entity_poly.entity_id
_entity_poly.type
_entity_poly.pdbx_seq_one_letter_code
_entity_poly.pdbx_strand_id
1 'polypeptide(L)'
;CKELILATIRAFFDLIDENTRQITEDPKKRMSVLNHHFVRHPAKTFEENREVFTELIGTFMWITVKVSKWTYSVYNDSDGKYFTFPLASHRKSYSHVYCENSMLDTSSWIYGCINSNSSMCLEATDLSWTAELLPTTKVVMLKLQDCPSLSHIVIQVPPAVGKKYTLGCEFLKEDSRTVQLPVTHLFSFGLSSSKILLNSTGLLYNVQLEHFNQIYQAFNIYIESHCQSLKERKPSIYRLHIPWSHEDSIIVAKVPSLTEISAKLHIARPQSDSRVPELNIYSSSDCQYEVIKSYPYILVFQIIRFHAGALPVYVVSNILLTYGGQLSTLRSTGQCSDFSLELVRTAKPYKVEPLISIVVFLQGQLSKTKTSWMFISLYETVDAAVLSSQDAWFPLVSLILFLFGTGIAYWSGVFFSTSLRLFSSVWLTLIRPPVLQKDKLITPRGLCRMLSLALVSWTTCGAFAVFIIYLQYLSKVLK
;
A
#
# COMPACT_ATOMS: atom_id res chain seq x y z
N CYS A 1 3.41 -5.08 -13.43
CA CYS A 1 4.05 -4.47 -14.63
C CYS A 1 3.27 -4.72 -15.92
N LYS A 2 2.97 -5.97 -16.32
CA LYS A 2 2.24 -6.23 -17.58
C LYS A 2 0.83 -5.60 -17.64
N GLU A 3 0.08 -5.65 -16.54
CA GLU A 3 -1.26 -5.03 -16.45
C GLU A 3 -1.19 -3.50 -16.58
N LEU A 4 -0.25 -2.85 -15.88
CA LEU A 4 -0.03 -1.41 -16.01
C LEU A 4 0.34 -1.03 -17.46
N ILE A 5 1.20 -1.80 -18.12
CA ILE A 5 1.55 -1.57 -19.53
C ILE A 5 0.29 -1.66 -20.41
N LEU A 6 -0.56 -2.67 -20.20
CA LEU A 6 -1.79 -2.85 -20.97
C LEU A 6 -2.79 -1.71 -20.73
N ALA A 7 -2.97 -1.28 -19.48
CA ALA A 7 -3.81 -0.13 -19.12
C ALA A 7 -3.29 1.15 -19.79
N THR A 8 -1.98 1.39 -19.75
CA THR A 8 -1.35 2.54 -20.41
C THR A 8 -1.52 2.50 -21.92
N ILE A 9 -1.35 1.33 -22.56
CA ILE A 9 -1.57 1.19 -24.01
C ILE A 9 -3.02 1.52 -24.36
N ARG A 10 -4.00 0.96 -23.64
CA ARG A 10 -5.43 1.23 -23.86
C ARG A 10 -5.76 2.71 -23.64
N ALA A 11 -5.24 3.31 -22.57
CA ALA A 11 -5.41 4.73 -22.32
C ALA A 11 -4.86 5.59 -23.46
N PHE A 12 -3.68 5.26 -24.00
CA PHE A 12 -3.14 5.99 -25.15
C PHE A 12 -3.99 5.84 -26.41
N PHE A 13 -4.57 4.66 -26.65
CA PHE A 13 -5.50 4.47 -27.76
C PHE A 13 -6.75 5.35 -27.61
N ASP A 14 -7.36 5.38 -26.42
CA ASP A 14 -8.57 6.17 -26.14
C ASP A 14 -8.30 7.70 -26.08
N LEU A 15 -7.04 8.10 -25.93
CA LEU A 15 -6.60 9.48 -26.01
C LEU A 15 -6.43 9.99 -27.44
N ILE A 16 -6.35 9.11 -28.44
CA ILE A 16 -6.21 9.52 -29.84
C ILE A 16 -7.55 10.08 -30.32
N ASP A 17 -7.52 11.28 -30.87
CA ASP A 17 -8.67 11.88 -31.54
C ASP A 17 -8.83 11.25 -32.94
N GLU A 18 -10.02 10.76 -33.25
CA GLU A 18 -10.31 10.09 -34.52
C GLU A 18 -10.07 11.00 -35.73
N ASN A 19 -10.28 12.31 -35.59
CA ASN A 19 -10.17 13.28 -36.68
C ASN A 19 -8.72 13.67 -36.95
N THR A 20 -7.95 13.94 -35.89
CA THR A 20 -6.56 14.43 -36.02
C THR A 20 -5.54 13.30 -36.04
N ARG A 21 -5.93 12.09 -35.57
CA ARG A 21 -5.04 10.95 -35.32
C ARG A 21 -3.87 11.27 -34.39
N GLN A 22 -4.00 12.34 -33.62
CA GLN A 22 -3.05 12.76 -32.60
C GLN A 22 -3.69 12.64 -31.21
N ILE A 23 -2.88 12.76 -30.17
CA ILE A 23 -3.39 12.82 -28.80
C ILE A 23 -4.30 14.05 -28.68
N THR A 24 -5.54 13.83 -28.28
CA THR A 24 -6.55 14.88 -28.11
C THR A 24 -6.00 16.05 -27.30
N GLU A 25 -6.28 17.29 -27.73
CA GLU A 25 -5.88 18.49 -26.99
C GLU A 25 -6.87 18.88 -25.88
N ASP A 26 -8.07 18.29 -25.88
CA ASP A 26 -9.10 18.62 -24.89
C ASP A 26 -8.70 18.12 -23.48
N PRO A 27 -8.49 19.03 -22.51
CA PRO A 27 -8.14 18.63 -21.15
C PRO A 27 -9.24 17.81 -20.46
N LYS A 28 -10.52 17.98 -20.83
CA LYS A 28 -11.62 17.24 -20.23
C LYS A 28 -11.63 15.79 -20.70
N LYS A 29 -11.51 15.55 -22.02
CA LYS A 29 -11.35 14.20 -22.58
C LYS A 29 -10.13 13.50 -21.99
N ARG A 30 -8.97 14.17 -21.94
CA ARG A 30 -7.75 13.63 -21.32
C ARG A 30 -8.00 13.14 -19.90
N MET A 31 -8.58 14.00 -19.05
CA MET A 31 -8.84 13.65 -17.65
C MET A 31 -9.85 12.51 -17.51
N SER A 32 -10.89 12.48 -18.35
CA SER A 32 -11.90 11.42 -18.35
C SER A 32 -11.30 10.05 -18.69
N VAL A 33 -10.48 9.97 -19.74
CA VAL A 33 -9.79 8.74 -20.15
C VAL A 33 -8.81 8.27 -19.09
N LEU A 34 -7.97 9.17 -18.56
CA LEU A 34 -6.99 8.83 -17.52
C LEU A 34 -7.67 8.36 -16.23
N ASN A 35 -8.75 9.02 -15.81
CA ASN A 35 -9.54 8.61 -14.65
C ASN A 35 -10.20 7.24 -14.89
N HIS A 36 -10.68 6.96 -16.10
CA HIS A 36 -11.26 5.67 -16.45
C HIS A 36 -10.24 4.51 -16.36
N HIS A 37 -9.01 4.69 -16.86
CA HIS A 37 -8.02 3.59 -16.92
C HIS A 37 -7.14 3.44 -15.69
N PHE A 38 -6.83 4.54 -14.99
CA PHE A 38 -5.84 4.52 -13.89
C PHE A 38 -6.42 4.70 -12.49
N VAL A 39 -7.64 5.22 -12.37
CA VAL A 39 -8.26 5.51 -11.07
C VAL A 39 -9.48 4.62 -10.86
N ARG A 40 -10.35 4.55 -11.86
CA ARG A 40 -11.48 3.64 -11.88
C ARG A 40 -11.00 2.25 -12.31
N HIS A 41 -11.65 1.22 -11.81
CA HIS A 41 -11.47 -0.16 -12.27
C HIS A 41 -12.72 -0.60 -13.06
N PRO A 42 -13.07 0.06 -14.19
CA PRO A 42 -14.34 -0.14 -14.85
C PRO A 42 -14.41 -1.52 -15.52
N ALA A 43 -15.58 -2.14 -15.48
CA ALA A 43 -15.82 -3.41 -16.15
C ALA A 43 -16.24 -3.27 -17.63
N LYS A 44 -16.49 -2.04 -18.09
CA LYS A 44 -16.86 -1.66 -19.45
C LYS A 44 -15.73 -0.83 -20.08
N THR A 45 -15.53 -0.98 -21.39
CA THR A 45 -14.55 -0.19 -22.16
C THR A 45 -14.95 1.29 -22.21
N PHE A 46 -13.98 2.18 -22.40
CA PHE A 46 -14.26 3.61 -22.47
C PHE A 46 -15.13 3.93 -23.69
N GLU A 47 -16.20 4.70 -23.48
CA GLU A 47 -17.10 5.19 -24.52
C GLU A 47 -17.22 6.71 -24.37
N GLU A 48 -16.90 7.45 -25.45
CA GLU A 48 -16.89 8.92 -25.46
C GLU A 48 -18.29 9.51 -25.46
N ASN A 49 -19.17 8.98 -26.31
CA ASN A 49 -20.58 9.36 -26.38
C ASN A 49 -21.42 8.27 -25.70
N ARG A 50 -21.90 8.57 -24.49
CA ARG A 50 -22.76 7.65 -23.76
C ARG A 50 -24.17 7.72 -24.31
N GLU A 51 -24.66 6.60 -24.82
CA GLU A 51 -26.10 6.42 -25.02
C GLU A 51 -26.76 6.41 -23.63
N VAL A 52 -27.52 7.47 -23.34
CA VAL A 52 -28.17 7.65 -22.03
C VAL A 52 -29.30 6.64 -21.83
N PHE A 53 -29.83 6.12 -22.94
CA PHE A 53 -30.95 5.19 -22.98
C PHE A 53 -30.65 4.08 -23.97
N THR A 54 -30.92 2.85 -23.54
CA THR A 54 -30.85 1.63 -24.33
C THR A 54 -32.25 1.02 -24.38
N GLU A 55 -32.68 0.68 -25.59
CA GLU A 55 -33.96 -0.01 -25.79
C GLU A 55 -33.82 -1.49 -25.39
N LEU A 56 -34.60 -1.92 -24.41
CA LEU A 56 -34.65 -3.34 -23.98
C LEU A 56 -35.64 -4.11 -24.86
N ILE A 57 -35.39 -4.14 -26.16
CA ILE A 57 -36.23 -4.86 -27.12
C ILE A 57 -35.68 -6.28 -27.28
N GLY A 58 -36.48 -7.28 -26.89
CA GLY A 58 -36.13 -8.68 -27.07
C GLY A 58 -37.20 -9.64 -26.54
N THR A 59 -37.26 -10.83 -27.13
CA THR A 59 -38.15 -11.95 -26.73
C THR A 59 -37.72 -12.61 -25.41
N PHE A 60 -37.00 -11.91 -24.54
CA PHE A 60 -36.55 -12.45 -23.26
C PHE A 60 -37.68 -12.47 -22.24
N MET A 61 -37.68 -13.49 -21.38
CA MET A 61 -38.69 -13.64 -20.34
C MET A 61 -38.46 -12.65 -19.20
N TRP A 62 -39.48 -11.87 -18.87
CA TRP A 62 -39.46 -10.91 -17.76
C TRP A 62 -39.92 -11.57 -16.47
N ILE A 63 -39.09 -11.53 -15.43
CA ILE A 63 -39.36 -12.14 -14.12
C ILE A 63 -39.22 -11.06 -13.04
N THR A 64 -40.26 -10.85 -12.25
CA THR A 64 -40.22 -9.88 -11.14
C THR A 64 -39.75 -10.52 -9.85
N VAL A 65 -38.69 -9.96 -9.26
CA VAL A 65 -38.06 -10.43 -8.03
C VAL A 65 -38.37 -9.45 -6.90
N LYS A 66 -39.08 -9.94 -5.87
CA LYS A 66 -39.49 -9.13 -4.71
C LYS A 66 -38.64 -9.36 -3.45
N VAL A 67 -37.68 -10.28 -3.51
CA VAL A 67 -36.82 -10.63 -2.37
C VAL A 67 -35.65 -9.65 -2.27
N SER A 68 -35.18 -9.40 -1.05
CA SER A 68 -34.04 -8.52 -0.78
C SER A 68 -32.70 -9.14 -1.16
N LYS A 69 -32.59 -10.47 -1.17
CA LYS A 69 -31.41 -11.22 -1.58
C LYS A 69 -31.80 -12.22 -2.65
N TRP A 70 -31.10 -12.18 -3.77
CA TRP A 70 -31.36 -13.00 -4.94
C TRP A 70 -30.05 -13.56 -5.49
N THR A 71 -30.05 -14.82 -5.87
CA THR A 71 -28.90 -15.46 -6.51
C THR A 71 -29.42 -16.40 -7.59
N TYR A 72 -28.85 -16.29 -8.78
CA TYR A 72 -29.20 -17.08 -9.94
C TYR A 72 -27.94 -17.69 -10.53
N SER A 73 -27.94 -19.02 -10.65
CA SER A 73 -26.84 -19.77 -11.28
C SER A 73 -27.31 -20.24 -12.63
N VAL A 74 -26.62 -19.81 -13.69
CA VAL A 74 -26.93 -20.18 -15.06
C VAL A 74 -26.14 -21.43 -15.42
N TYR A 75 -26.83 -22.44 -15.93
CA TYR A 75 -26.22 -23.66 -16.46
C TYR A 75 -26.96 -24.10 -17.70
N ASN A 76 -26.34 -23.95 -18.88
CA ASN A 76 -26.90 -24.37 -20.17
C ASN A 76 -28.33 -23.86 -20.42
N ASP A 77 -28.59 -22.60 -20.09
CA ASP A 77 -29.89 -21.96 -20.29
C ASP A 77 -29.95 -21.43 -21.74
N SER A 78 -30.93 -21.90 -22.51
CA SER A 78 -31.10 -21.53 -23.93
C SER A 78 -31.76 -20.17 -24.12
N ASP A 79 -32.51 -19.71 -23.11
CA ASP A 79 -33.39 -18.54 -23.23
C ASP A 79 -32.85 -17.39 -22.38
N GLY A 80 -32.78 -16.18 -22.95
CA GLY A 80 -32.42 -14.99 -22.20
C GLY A 80 -33.56 -14.53 -21.29
N LYS A 81 -33.20 -13.95 -20.13
CA LYS A 81 -34.13 -13.53 -19.08
C LYS A 81 -33.82 -12.12 -18.61
N TYR A 82 -34.88 -11.37 -18.27
CA TYR A 82 -34.79 -10.08 -17.58
C TYR A 82 -35.35 -10.24 -16.17
N PHE A 83 -34.52 -10.00 -15.15
CA PHE A 83 -34.97 -9.96 -13.76
C PHE A 83 -35.22 -8.51 -13.34
N THR A 84 -36.43 -8.22 -12.87
CA THR A 84 -36.85 -6.87 -12.48
C THR A 84 -37.02 -6.75 -10.98
N PHE A 85 -36.41 -5.72 -10.39
CA PHE A 85 -36.45 -5.43 -8.96
C PHE A 85 -37.17 -4.09 -8.72
N PRO A 86 -38.39 -4.10 -8.16
CA PRO A 86 -39.14 -2.88 -7.89
C PRO A 86 -38.52 -2.09 -6.74
N LEU A 87 -38.14 -0.83 -6.98
CA LEU A 87 -37.44 -0.01 -5.99
C LEU A 87 -38.37 0.62 -4.94
N ALA A 88 -39.66 0.79 -5.25
CA ALA A 88 -40.61 1.48 -4.38
C ALA A 88 -40.75 0.87 -2.97
N SER A 89 -40.75 -0.47 -2.87
CA SER A 89 -40.78 -1.17 -1.58
C SER A 89 -39.40 -1.17 -0.90
N HIS A 90 -38.34 -1.38 -1.67
CA HIS A 90 -36.99 -1.57 -1.14
C HIS A 90 -36.38 -0.27 -0.59
N ARG A 91 -36.71 0.89 -1.16
CA ARG A 91 -36.22 2.21 -0.69
C ARG A 91 -36.62 2.55 0.76
N LYS A 92 -37.69 1.95 1.28
CA LYS A 92 -38.12 2.18 2.68
C LYS A 92 -37.21 1.51 3.69
N SER A 93 -36.62 0.37 3.32
CA SER A 93 -35.89 -0.51 4.25
C SER A 93 -34.39 -0.54 3.98
N TYR A 94 -33.95 -0.21 2.76
CA TYR A 94 -32.58 -0.36 2.31
C TYR A 94 -32.02 0.94 1.72
N SER A 95 -30.72 1.12 1.88
CA SER A 95 -29.98 2.29 1.38
C SER A 95 -29.25 2.02 0.07
N HIS A 96 -28.79 0.79 -0.13
CA HIS A 96 -27.87 0.41 -1.19
C HIS A 96 -28.31 -0.89 -1.87
N VAL A 97 -27.89 -1.06 -3.12
CA VAL A 97 -28.00 -2.30 -3.89
C VAL A 97 -26.62 -2.74 -4.29
N TYR A 98 -26.24 -3.95 -3.91
CA TYR A 98 -25.03 -4.61 -4.37
C TYR A 98 -25.42 -5.72 -5.32
N CYS A 99 -24.88 -5.69 -6.54
CA CYS A 99 -25.07 -6.74 -7.52
C CYS A 99 -23.72 -7.22 -8.05
N GLU A 100 -23.62 -8.51 -8.33
CA GLU A 100 -22.42 -9.15 -8.83
C GLU A 100 -22.73 -10.10 -9.99
N ASN A 101 -21.79 -10.17 -10.92
CA ASN A 101 -21.86 -11.02 -12.10
C ASN A 101 -20.51 -11.71 -12.33
N SER A 102 -20.50 -13.04 -12.40
CA SER A 102 -19.28 -13.79 -12.71
C SER A 102 -19.01 -13.93 -14.22
N MET A 103 -19.92 -13.50 -15.09
CA MET A 103 -19.72 -13.47 -16.54
C MET A 103 -18.91 -12.23 -16.92
N LEU A 104 -17.63 -12.42 -17.26
CA LEU A 104 -16.73 -11.31 -17.55
C LEU A 104 -16.87 -10.75 -18.99
N ASP A 105 -17.42 -11.56 -19.91
CA ASP A 105 -17.46 -11.25 -21.34
C ASP A 105 -18.47 -10.14 -21.71
N THR A 106 -19.52 -9.94 -20.91
CA THR A 106 -20.59 -8.98 -21.23
C THR A 106 -20.24 -7.57 -20.77
N SER A 107 -20.32 -6.59 -21.66
CA SER A 107 -20.11 -5.17 -21.34
C SER A 107 -21.25 -4.58 -20.52
N SER A 108 -22.49 -4.87 -20.92
CA SER A 108 -23.71 -4.37 -20.28
C SER A 108 -24.58 -5.52 -19.77
N TRP A 109 -25.08 -5.39 -18.54
CA TRP A 109 -25.86 -6.44 -17.87
C TRP A 109 -26.85 -5.90 -16.82
N ILE A 110 -26.69 -4.66 -16.36
CA ILE A 110 -27.59 -4.03 -15.39
C ILE A 110 -28.10 -2.70 -15.95
N TYR A 111 -29.41 -2.50 -15.84
CA TYR A 111 -30.11 -1.34 -16.40
C TYR A 111 -31.06 -0.74 -15.37
N GLY A 112 -31.28 0.56 -15.46
CA GLY A 112 -32.22 1.33 -14.64
C GLY A 112 -33.41 1.76 -15.49
N CYS A 113 -34.62 1.37 -15.09
CA CYS A 113 -35.83 1.78 -15.78
C CYS A 113 -36.36 3.11 -15.25
N ILE A 114 -36.73 4.04 -16.15
CA ILE A 114 -37.40 5.29 -15.79
C ILE A 114 -38.88 5.17 -16.13
N ASN A 115 -39.74 5.40 -15.14
CA ASN A 115 -41.18 5.59 -15.31
C ASN A 115 -41.94 4.48 -16.08
N SER A 116 -41.94 3.24 -15.56
CA SER A 116 -42.86 2.18 -15.98
C SER A 116 -43.87 1.88 -14.86
N ASN A 117 -45.16 1.99 -15.17
CA ASN A 117 -46.25 1.45 -14.33
C ASN A 117 -46.44 -0.06 -14.53
N SER A 118 -45.78 -0.63 -15.54
CA SER A 118 -45.76 -2.06 -15.88
C SER A 118 -44.49 -2.75 -15.38
N SER A 119 -44.53 -4.07 -15.29
CA SER A 119 -43.38 -4.95 -14.97
C SER A 119 -42.33 -5.03 -16.09
N MET A 120 -42.59 -4.40 -17.24
CA MET A 120 -41.72 -4.39 -18.40
C MET A 120 -41.16 -2.98 -18.62
N CYS A 121 -39.88 -2.92 -18.95
CA CYS A 121 -39.19 -1.67 -19.25
C CYS A 121 -38.77 -1.65 -20.71
N LEU A 122 -39.24 -0.67 -21.49
CA LEU A 122 -38.87 -0.55 -22.91
C LEU A 122 -37.61 0.30 -23.09
N GLU A 123 -37.48 1.38 -22.30
CA GLU A 123 -36.35 2.31 -22.34
C GLU A 123 -35.65 2.31 -20.98
N ALA A 124 -34.37 1.95 -20.96
CA ALA A 124 -33.60 1.86 -19.72
C ALA A 124 -32.21 2.47 -19.85
N THR A 125 -31.71 3.06 -18.78
CA THR A 125 -30.35 3.58 -18.71
C THR A 125 -29.39 2.46 -18.33
N ASP A 126 -28.28 2.31 -19.07
CA ASP A 126 -27.23 1.33 -18.74
C ASP A 126 -26.48 1.74 -17.46
N LEU A 127 -26.67 0.96 -16.40
CA LEU A 127 -26.00 1.17 -15.11
C LEU A 127 -24.66 0.44 -15.04
N SER A 128 -24.34 -0.40 -16.02
CA SER A 128 -23.10 -1.20 -16.08
C SER A 128 -21.85 -0.33 -16.19
N TRP A 129 -21.97 0.95 -16.55
CA TRP A 129 -20.88 1.91 -16.50
C TRP A 129 -20.35 2.16 -15.08
N THR A 130 -21.21 1.98 -14.06
CA THR A 130 -20.82 2.06 -12.65
C THR A 130 -20.20 0.77 -12.13
N ALA A 131 -20.12 -0.27 -12.97
CA ALA A 131 -19.57 -1.56 -12.58
C ALA A 131 -18.05 -1.51 -12.43
N GLU A 132 -17.59 -2.02 -11.30
CA GLU A 132 -16.19 -2.27 -11.03
C GLU A 132 -15.84 -3.71 -11.40
N LEU A 133 -14.64 -3.88 -11.96
CA LEU A 133 -14.09 -5.18 -12.30
C LEU A 133 -13.22 -5.70 -11.15
N LEU A 134 -13.66 -6.80 -10.53
CA LEU A 134 -12.84 -7.60 -9.63
C LEU A 134 -12.27 -8.81 -10.37
N PRO A 135 -11.22 -9.48 -9.85
CA PRO A 135 -10.51 -10.54 -10.57
C PRO A 135 -11.38 -11.68 -11.12
N THR A 136 -12.48 -12.02 -10.45
CA THR A 136 -13.37 -13.12 -10.84
C THR A 136 -14.80 -12.67 -11.13
N THR A 137 -15.14 -11.39 -10.92
CA THR A 137 -16.51 -10.88 -10.99
C THR A 137 -16.59 -9.40 -11.31
N LYS A 138 -17.65 -9.00 -12.00
CA LYS A 138 -18.09 -7.61 -12.09
C LYS A 138 -19.01 -7.30 -10.92
N VAL A 139 -18.84 -6.16 -10.28
CA VAL A 139 -19.67 -5.74 -9.15
C VAL A 139 -20.20 -4.34 -9.38
N VAL A 140 -21.42 -4.10 -8.91
CA VAL A 140 -22.09 -2.80 -8.99
C VAL A 140 -22.65 -2.50 -7.61
N MET A 141 -22.25 -1.36 -7.06
CA MET A 141 -22.82 -0.82 -5.83
C MET A 141 -23.51 0.50 -6.14
N LEU A 142 -24.82 0.54 -5.93
CA LEU A 142 -25.63 1.73 -6.19
C LEU A 142 -26.24 2.24 -4.89
N LYS A 143 -26.14 3.56 -4.68
CA LYS A 143 -26.89 4.25 -3.63
C LYS A 143 -28.30 4.52 -4.15
N LEU A 144 -29.32 4.05 -3.43
CA LEU A 144 -30.71 4.21 -3.86
C LEU A 144 -31.17 5.68 -3.82
N GLN A 145 -30.50 6.52 -3.05
CA GLN A 145 -30.77 7.96 -2.95
C GLN A 145 -30.29 8.74 -4.17
N ASP A 146 -29.16 8.32 -4.78
CA ASP A 146 -28.57 9.01 -5.94
C ASP A 146 -29.38 8.76 -7.22
N CYS A 147 -30.22 7.73 -7.22
CA CYS A 147 -31.06 7.34 -8.36
C CYS A 147 -32.56 7.43 -8.04
N PRO A 148 -33.13 8.61 -7.74
CA PRO A 148 -34.53 8.75 -7.31
C PRO A 148 -35.53 8.50 -8.45
N SER A 149 -35.14 8.80 -9.69
CA SER A 149 -35.98 8.68 -10.90
C SER A 149 -36.25 7.24 -11.35
N LEU A 150 -35.44 6.28 -10.88
CA LEU A 150 -35.58 4.88 -11.28
C LEU A 150 -36.80 4.23 -10.62
N SER A 151 -37.61 3.51 -11.40
CA SER A 151 -38.75 2.72 -10.89
C SER A 151 -38.31 1.29 -10.51
N HIS A 152 -37.53 0.65 -11.39
CA HIS A 152 -37.06 -0.72 -11.27
C HIS A 152 -35.60 -0.83 -11.71
N ILE A 153 -34.86 -1.77 -11.12
CA ILE A 153 -33.56 -2.22 -11.64
C ILE A 153 -33.81 -3.48 -12.48
N VAL A 154 -33.21 -3.57 -13.65
CA VAL A 154 -33.33 -4.69 -14.57
C VAL A 154 -31.97 -5.35 -14.74
N ILE A 155 -31.92 -6.66 -14.56
CA ILE A 155 -30.72 -7.47 -14.78
C ILE A 155 -30.95 -8.34 -16.00
N GLN A 156 -30.07 -8.19 -16.97
CA GLN A 156 -30.08 -8.98 -18.19
C GLN A 156 -29.23 -10.23 -18.01
N VAL A 157 -29.83 -11.37 -18.33
CA VAL A 157 -29.19 -12.68 -18.30
C VAL A 157 -29.21 -13.21 -19.72
N PRO A 158 -28.09 -13.12 -20.46
CA PRO A 158 -28.04 -13.63 -21.82
C PRO A 158 -28.10 -15.17 -21.83
N PRO A 159 -28.58 -15.75 -22.95
CA PRO A 159 -28.55 -17.20 -23.14
C PRO A 159 -27.10 -17.68 -23.14
N ALA A 160 -26.85 -18.80 -22.46
CA ALA A 160 -25.49 -19.27 -22.20
C ALA A 160 -25.40 -20.78 -22.42
N VAL A 161 -25.25 -21.13 -23.69
CA VAL A 161 -24.95 -22.49 -24.11
C VAL A 161 -23.50 -22.81 -23.76
N GLY A 162 -23.27 -23.77 -22.86
CA GLY A 162 -21.93 -24.25 -22.49
C GLY A 162 -21.15 -23.39 -21.49
N LYS A 163 -21.72 -22.28 -20.98
CA LYS A 163 -21.08 -21.43 -19.96
C LYS A 163 -21.83 -21.51 -18.62
N LYS A 164 -21.08 -21.62 -17.53
CA LYS A 164 -21.59 -21.55 -16.15
C LYS A 164 -21.20 -20.22 -15.53
N TYR A 165 -22.17 -19.45 -15.06
CA TYR A 165 -21.92 -18.20 -14.34
C TYR A 165 -23.00 -17.96 -13.27
N THR A 166 -22.68 -17.11 -12.30
CA THR A 166 -23.58 -16.77 -11.21
C THR A 166 -23.82 -15.25 -11.17
N LEU A 167 -25.07 -14.90 -10.94
CA LEU A 167 -25.52 -13.54 -10.68
C LEU A 167 -26.07 -13.48 -9.27
N GLY A 168 -25.69 -12.45 -8.52
CA GLY A 168 -26.16 -12.23 -7.15
C GLY A 168 -26.53 -10.79 -6.96
N CYS A 169 -27.66 -10.51 -6.31
CA CYS A 169 -28.01 -9.16 -5.88
C CYS A 169 -28.53 -9.16 -4.45
N GLU A 170 -28.16 -8.14 -3.71
CA GLU A 170 -28.57 -7.93 -2.34
C GLU A 170 -28.86 -6.46 -2.09
N PHE A 171 -30.05 -6.19 -1.56
CA PHE A 171 -30.42 -4.90 -0.98
C PHE A 171 -29.91 -4.86 0.46
N LEU A 172 -29.11 -3.83 0.75
CA LEU A 172 -28.44 -3.73 2.05
C LEU A 172 -28.57 -2.33 2.65
N LYS A 173 -28.50 -2.30 3.99
CA LYS A 173 -28.32 -1.08 4.77
C LYS A 173 -26.83 -0.95 5.10
N GLU A 174 -26.22 0.17 4.72
CA GLU A 174 -24.78 0.41 4.89
C GLU A 174 -24.34 0.20 6.35
N ASP A 175 -25.03 0.85 7.30
CA ASP A 175 -24.76 0.73 8.74
C ASP A 175 -24.74 -0.72 9.27
N SER A 176 -25.53 -1.61 8.67
CA SER A 176 -25.62 -3.01 9.10
C SER A 176 -24.48 -3.89 8.59
N ARG A 177 -23.74 -3.40 7.59
CA ARG A 177 -22.64 -4.09 6.92
C ARG A 177 -21.29 -3.43 7.17
N THR A 178 -21.28 -2.23 7.75
CA THR A 178 -20.08 -1.54 8.23
C THR A 178 -19.72 -1.97 9.63
N VAL A 179 -18.49 -2.46 9.83
CA VAL A 179 -17.94 -2.77 11.15
C VAL A 179 -16.68 -1.98 11.37
N GLN A 180 -16.54 -1.35 12.54
CA GLN A 180 -15.36 -0.57 12.89
C GLN A 180 -14.30 -1.47 13.52
N LEU A 181 -13.10 -1.41 12.98
CA LEU A 181 -11.91 -2.10 13.49
C LEU A 181 -10.88 -1.04 13.89
N PRO A 182 -10.73 -0.71 15.18
CA PRO A 182 -9.77 0.28 15.62
C PRO A 182 -8.35 -0.22 15.38
N VAL A 183 -7.51 0.58 14.72
CA VAL A 183 -6.08 0.30 14.56
C VAL A 183 -5.33 0.86 15.76
N THR A 184 -4.56 0.01 16.43
CA THR A 184 -3.79 0.42 17.60
C THR A 184 -2.63 1.33 17.18
N HIS A 185 -2.29 2.25 18.07
CA HIS A 185 -1.21 3.20 17.86
C HIS A 185 0.16 2.49 17.83
N LEU A 186 1.17 3.13 17.21
CA LEU A 186 2.54 2.60 17.01
C LEU A 186 3.21 2.10 18.30
N PHE A 187 2.90 2.69 19.45
CA PHE A 187 3.47 2.34 20.77
C PHE A 187 2.78 1.15 21.46
N SER A 188 1.79 0.54 20.84
CA SER A 188 1.18 -0.69 21.38
C SER A 188 2.08 -1.93 21.21
N PHE A 189 3.23 -1.80 20.51
CA PHE A 189 4.25 -2.84 20.31
C PHE A 189 3.71 -4.21 19.90
N GLY A 190 2.56 -4.23 19.19
CA GLY A 190 1.96 -5.44 18.64
C GLY A 190 1.46 -6.47 19.66
N LEU A 191 1.26 -6.08 20.93
CA LEU A 191 0.78 -6.99 21.99
C LEU A 191 -0.73 -7.25 21.94
N SER A 192 -1.48 -6.57 21.07
CA SER A 192 -2.93 -6.68 20.97
C SER A 192 -3.33 -7.28 19.62
N SER A 193 -3.94 -8.46 19.67
CA SER A 193 -4.75 -9.00 18.57
C SER A 193 -6.21 -8.69 18.86
N SER A 194 -6.92 -8.17 17.86
CA SER A 194 -8.37 -7.97 17.94
C SER A 194 -9.03 -8.90 16.94
N LYS A 195 -10.08 -9.58 17.40
CA LYS A 195 -10.87 -10.53 16.65
C LYS A 195 -12.29 -10.00 16.54
N ILE A 196 -12.81 -9.90 15.32
CA ILE A 196 -14.16 -9.43 15.04
C ILE A 196 -14.88 -10.50 14.23
N LEU A 197 -16.05 -10.91 14.70
CA LEU A 197 -16.96 -11.81 13.99
C LEU A 197 -17.97 -11.00 13.17
N LEU A 198 -18.14 -11.33 11.89
CA LEU A 198 -19.15 -10.71 11.05
C LEU A 198 -20.50 -11.43 11.23
N ASN A 199 -21.43 -10.76 11.90
CA ASN A 199 -22.66 -11.36 12.44
C ASN A 199 -23.76 -11.71 11.41
N SER A 200 -23.66 -11.22 10.17
CA SER A 200 -24.68 -11.48 9.13
C SER A 200 -24.14 -12.40 8.04
N THR A 201 -24.99 -12.90 7.14
CA THR A 201 -24.64 -13.68 5.94
C THR A 201 -25.04 -12.90 4.68
N GLY A 202 -24.16 -12.03 4.19
CA GLY A 202 -24.34 -11.18 3.01
C GLY A 202 -23.29 -11.45 1.94
N LEU A 203 -23.42 -10.74 0.83
CA LEU A 203 -22.47 -10.74 -0.29
C LEU A 203 -21.36 -9.70 -0.11
N LEU A 204 -21.57 -8.72 0.78
CA LEU A 204 -20.61 -7.64 1.02
C LEU A 204 -20.57 -7.23 2.49
N TYR A 205 -19.35 -7.00 2.99
CA TYR A 205 -19.08 -6.31 4.25
C TYR A 205 -18.01 -5.24 4.06
N ASN A 206 -18.14 -4.16 4.81
CA ASN A 206 -17.16 -3.08 4.84
C ASN A 206 -16.58 -3.01 6.25
N VAL A 207 -15.28 -3.21 6.39
CA VAL A 207 -14.59 -3.08 7.69
C VAL A 207 -13.79 -1.79 7.68
N GLN A 208 -14.23 -0.80 8.46
CA GLN A 208 -13.58 0.51 8.54
C GLN A 208 -12.40 0.46 9.50
N LEU A 209 -11.21 0.82 9.00
CA LEU A 209 -9.97 0.81 9.76
C LEU A 209 -9.78 2.16 10.45
N GLU A 210 -10.36 2.31 11.64
CA GLU A 210 -10.29 3.58 12.37
C GLU A 210 -8.86 3.88 12.81
N HIS A 211 -8.49 5.17 12.77
CA HIS A 211 -7.15 5.65 13.14
C HIS A 211 -6.01 5.07 12.28
N PHE A 212 -6.32 4.49 11.12
CA PHE A 212 -5.32 4.07 10.14
C PHE A 212 -4.96 5.23 9.21
N ASN A 213 -4.08 6.11 9.68
CA ASN A 213 -3.73 7.36 8.99
C ASN A 213 -2.23 7.62 8.90
N GLN A 214 -1.41 6.91 9.68
CA GLN A 214 0.04 7.13 9.77
C GLN A 214 0.80 6.15 8.88
N ILE A 215 1.85 6.65 8.22
CA ILE A 215 2.68 5.88 7.30
C ILE A 215 3.38 4.68 7.95
N TYR A 216 3.74 4.79 9.24
CA TYR A 216 4.40 3.69 9.96
C TYR A 216 3.45 2.57 10.36
N GLN A 217 2.14 2.80 10.34
CA GLN A 217 1.19 1.74 10.67
C GLN A 217 1.24 0.67 9.58
N ALA A 218 1.61 -0.54 9.98
CA ALA A 218 1.51 -1.71 9.14
C ALA A 218 1.17 -2.93 9.98
N PHE A 219 0.23 -3.72 9.47
CA PHE A 219 -0.27 -4.92 10.14
C PHE A 219 -0.83 -5.89 9.10
N ASN A 220 -0.96 -7.14 9.52
CA ASN A 220 -1.59 -8.17 8.72
C ASN A 220 -3.03 -8.37 9.19
N ILE A 221 -3.94 -8.46 8.23
CA ILE A 221 -5.32 -8.83 8.49
C ILE A 221 -5.48 -10.28 8.01
N TYR A 222 -5.81 -11.15 8.95
CA TYR A 222 -6.15 -12.53 8.71
C TYR A 222 -7.67 -12.65 8.63
N ILE A 223 -8.17 -13.19 7.53
CA ILE A 223 -9.60 -13.40 7.32
C ILE A 223 -9.82 -14.91 7.29
N GLU A 224 -10.54 -15.41 8.27
CA GLU A 224 -10.91 -16.82 8.38
C GLU A 224 -12.36 -16.98 7.92
N SER A 225 -12.58 -17.89 6.97
CA SER A 225 -13.92 -18.20 6.47
C SER A 225 -14.38 -19.57 6.99
N HIS A 226 -15.41 -19.57 7.84
CA HIS A 226 -16.07 -20.76 8.37
C HIS A 226 -17.33 -21.07 7.56
N CYS A 227 -17.34 -22.16 6.79
CA CYS A 227 -18.47 -22.50 5.94
C CYS A 227 -18.90 -23.96 6.07
N GLN A 228 -20.21 -24.21 5.99
CA GLN A 228 -20.83 -25.50 6.32
C GLN A 228 -20.73 -26.59 5.23
N SER A 229 -20.24 -26.32 4.01
CA SER A 229 -20.20 -27.32 2.92
C SER A 229 -18.96 -27.25 2.02
N LEU A 230 -18.51 -28.39 1.49
CA LEU A 230 -17.30 -28.57 0.66
C LEU A 230 -17.54 -28.49 -0.86
N LYS A 231 -18.73 -28.08 -1.33
CA LYS A 231 -18.99 -27.97 -2.79
C LYS A 231 -18.11 -26.86 -3.40
N GLU A 232 -17.76 -27.01 -4.69
CA GLU A 232 -17.06 -25.99 -5.49
C GLU A 232 -17.74 -24.63 -5.32
N ARG A 233 -17.09 -23.75 -4.55
CA ARG A 233 -17.60 -22.43 -4.21
C ARG A 233 -16.88 -21.38 -5.03
N LYS A 234 -17.62 -20.32 -5.33
CA LYS A 234 -17.05 -19.08 -5.82
C LYS A 234 -16.03 -18.56 -4.79
N PRO A 235 -14.81 -18.18 -5.21
CA PRO A 235 -13.82 -17.63 -4.30
C PRO A 235 -14.30 -16.29 -3.73
N SER A 236 -13.95 -16.02 -2.47
CA SER A 236 -14.19 -14.70 -1.86
C SER A 236 -13.10 -13.74 -2.29
N ILE A 237 -13.43 -12.46 -2.39
CA ILE A 237 -12.49 -11.41 -2.81
C ILE A 237 -12.38 -10.43 -1.66
N TYR A 238 -11.16 -10.11 -1.25
CA TYR A 238 -10.92 -9.11 -0.21
C TYR A 238 -10.15 -7.95 -0.85
N ARG A 239 -10.68 -6.73 -0.68
CA ARG A 239 -10.08 -5.50 -1.20
C ARG A 239 -9.85 -4.53 -0.06
N LEU A 240 -8.61 -4.18 0.19
CA LEU A 240 -8.26 -3.03 1.02
C LEU A 240 -8.27 -1.78 0.14
N HIS A 241 -9.18 -0.86 0.42
CA HIS A 241 -9.33 0.40 -0.28
C HIS A 241 -8.76 1.57 0.54
N ILE A 242 -7.89 2.37 -0.08
CA ILE A 242 -7.31 3.57 0.53
C ILE A 242 -7.80 4.80 -0.25
N PRO A 243 -8.68 5.64 0.34
CA PRO A 243 -9.46 6.61 -0.42
C PRO A 243 -8.66 7.81 -0.95
N TRP A 244 -7.53 8.16 -0.32
CA TRP A 244 -6.69 9.30 -0.74
C TRP A 244 -5.55 8.92 -1.68
N SER A 245 -5.02 7.70 -1.58
CA SER A 245 -3.90 7.25 -2.43
C SER A 245 -4.34 6.37 -3.59
N HIS A 246 -5.57 5.83 -3.57
CA HIS A 246 -6.07 4.85 -4.54
C HIS A 246 -5.17 3.61 -4.68
N GLU A 247 -4.42 3.27 -3.62
CA GLU A 247 -3.52 2.12 -3.56
C GLU A 247 -4.27 0.87 -3.10
N ASP A 248 -5.25 0.45 -3.90
CA ASP A 248 -6.07 -0.68 -3.54
C ASP A 248 -5.30 -2.00 -3.65
N SER A 249 -5.41 -2.84 -2.64
CA SER A 249 -4.85 -4.20 -2.68
C SER A 249 -5.97 -5.21 -2.67
N ILE A 250 -5.93 -6.13 -3.65
CA ILE A 250 -6.98 -7.13 -3.85
C ILE A 250 -6.35 -8.51 -3.73
N ILE A 251 -6.97 -9.39 -2.95
CA ILE A 251 -6.60 -10.80 -2.86
C ILE A 251 -7.81 -11.70 -3.06
N VAL A 252 -7.60 -12.81 -3.76
CA VAL A 252 -8.64 -13.81 -4.02
C VAL A 252 -8.41 -15.00 -3.08
N ALA A 253 -9.42 -15.28 -2.26
CA ALA A 253 -9.40 -16.35 -1.28
C ALA A 253 -10.18 -17.58 -1.78
N LYS A 254 -9.54 -18.75 -1.72
CA LYS A 254 -10.25 -20.03 -1.89
C LYS A 254 -10.97 -20.35 -0.60
N VAL A 255 -12.24 -20.72 -0.67
CA VAL A 255 -13.06 -20.98 0.52
C VAL A 255 -13.21 -22.50 0.73
N PRO A 256 -13.07 -23.03 1.96
CA PRO A 256 -12.65 -22.36 3.20
C PRO A 256 -11.12 -22.21 3.28
N SER A 257 -10.63 -21.03 3.67
CA SER A 257 -9.22 -20.84 4.00
C SER A 257 -8.99 -19.66 4.95
N LEU A 258 -7.83 -19.69 5.61
CA LEU A 258 -7.24 -18.53 6.24
C LEU A 258 -6.47 -17.75 5.17
N THR A 259 -6.90 -16.53 4.87
CA THR A 259 -6.22 -15.65 3.90
C THR A 259 -5.62 -14.45 4.61
N GLU A 260 -4.41 -14.06 4.21
CA GLU A 260 -3.68 -12.92 4.74
C GLU A 260 -3.70 -11.76 3.73
N ILE A 261 -4.07 -10.57 4.18
CA ILE A 261 -3.89 -9.32 3.46
C ILE A 261 -3.06 -8.34 4.31
N SER A 262 -1.96 -7.84 3.74
CA SER A 262 -1.08 -6.88 4.41
C SER A 262 -1.65 -5.46 4.28
N ALA A 263 -2.01 -4.82 5.40
CA ALA A 263 -2.39 -3.42 5.41
C ALA A 263 -1.15 -2.56 5.66
N LYS A 264 -0.79 -1.73 4.68
CA LYS A 264 0.35 -0.79 4.74
C LYS A 264 0.00 0.50 4.01
N LEU A 265 0.40 1.64 4.55
CA LEU A 265 0.25 2.93 3.89
C LEU A 265 1.56 3.35 3.23
N HIS A 266 1.48 3.91 2.03
CA HIS A 266 2.62 4.59 1.40
C HIS A 266 2.55 6.11 1.58
N ILE A 267 1.34 6.64 1.73
CA ILE A 267 1.07 8.06 1.89
C ILE A 267 0.16 8.24 3.11
N ALA A 268 0.53 9.14 4.03
CA ALA A 268 -0.29 9.51 5.17
C ALA A 268 -1.61 10.13 4.70
N ARG A 269 -2.65 10.06 5.54
CA ARG A 269 -3.89 10.77 5.22
C ARG A 269 -3.63 12.28 5.19
N PRO A 270 -3.94 12.99 4.08
CA PRO A 270 -3.79 14.43 4.04
C PRO A 270 -4.77 15.09 5.02
N GLN A 271 -4.36 16.22 5.63
CA GLN A 271 -5.18 16.91 6.64
C GLN A 271 -6.55 17.38 6.11
N SER A 272 -6.69 17.56 4.80
CA SER A 272 -7.94 17.96 4.14
C SER A 272 -8.95 16.83 3.94
N ASP A 273 -8.56 15.57 4.13
CA ASP A 273 -9.42 14.41 3.85
C ASP A 273 -9.88 13.74 5.15
N SER A 274 -11.21 13.60 5.29
CA SER A 274 -11.85 12.95 6.43
C SER A 274 -12.16 11.48 6.20
N ARG A 275 -11.95 10.96 4.98
CA ARG A 275 -12.27 9.57 4.63
C ARG A 275 -11.41 8.58 5.40
N VAL A 276 -11.95 7.39 5.61
CA VAL A 276 -11.33 6.30 6.38
C VAL A 276 -11.03 5.14 5.43
N PRO A 277 -9.90 4.44 5.58
CA PRO A 277 -9.63 3.23 4.79
C PRO A 277 -10.62 2.10 5.12
N GLU A 278 -11.02 1.36 4.10
CA GLU A 278 -12.04 0.32 4.21
C GLU A 278 -11.52 -1.00 3.65
N LEU A 279 -11.76 -2.08 4.38
CA LEU A 279 -11.56 -3.44 3.89
C LEU A 279 -12.92 -3.98 3.44
N ASN A 280 -13.08 -4.09 2.13
CA ASN A 280 -14.27 -4.63 1.48
C ASN A 280 -14.11 -6.15 1.33
N ILE A 281 -15.05 -6.88 1.89
CA ILE A 281 -15.08 -8.34 1.89
C ILE A 281 -16.25 -8.75 1.01
N TYR A 282 -15.94 -9.19 -0.21
CA TYR A 282 -16.90 -9.77 -1.14
C TYR A 282 -17.00 -11.26 -0.85
N SER A 283 -18.08 -11.62 -0.18
CA SER A 283 -18.28 -12.90 0.47
C SER A 283 -19.26 -13.80 -0.26
N SER A 284 -19.19 -15.10 0.06
CA SER A 284 -20.26 -16.03 -0.27
C SER A 284 -21.35 -15.98 0.80
N SER A 285 -22.61 -16.17 0.38
CA SER A 285 -23.79 -16.07 1.24
C SER A 285 -23.82 -17.06 2.41
N ASP A 286 -23.10 -18.16 2.33
CA ASP A 286 -23.27 -19.32 3.23
C ASP A 286 -22.10 -19.49 4.20
N CYS A 287 -21.33 -18.42 4.40
CA CYS A 287 -20.10 -18.41 5.19
C CYS A 287 -20.19 -17.37 6.31
N GLN A 288 -19.63 -17.73 7.46
CA GLN A 288 -19.31 -16.78 8.51
C GLN A 288 -17.85 -16.40 8.38
N TYR A 289 -17.56 -15.12 8.54
CA TYR A 289 -16.23 -14.57 8.37
C TYR A 289 -15.76 -13.96 9.68
N GLU A 290 -14.51 -14.23 9.99
CA GLU A 290 -13.83 -13.70 11.14
C GLU A 290 -12.61 -12.92 10.70
N VAL A 291 -12.49 -11.69 11.18
CA VAL A 291 -11.39 -10.79 10.87
C VAL A 291 -10.50 -10.69 12.10
N ILE A 292 -9.28 -11.21 11.97
CA ILE A 292 -8.25 -11.21 13.00
C ILE A 292 -7.16 -10.23 12.56
N LYS A 293 -6.89 -9.24 13.41
CA LYS A 293 -5.82 -8.28 13.18
C LYS A 293 -4.58 -8.70 13.95
N SER A 294 -3.45 -8.79 13.25
CA SER A 294 -2.15 -9.16 13.83
C SER A 294 -1.10 -8.12 13.49
N TYR A 295 -0.27 -7.75 14.48
CA TYR A 295 0.84 -6.81 14.33
C TYR A 295 2.19 -7.56 14.33
N PRO A 296 2.63 -8.08 13.17
CA PRO A 296 3.98 -8.61 13.04
C PRO A 296 5.04 -7.51 13.12
N TYR A 297 6.31 -7.91 13.09
CA TYR A 297 7.52 -7.07 12.97
C TYR A 297 7.61 -6.21 11.68
N ILE A 298 6.53 -6.13 10.89
CA ILE A 298 6.45 -5.33 9.65
C ILE A 298 6.61 -3.83 9.91
N LEU A 299 6.26 -3.36 11.11
CA LEU A 299 6.49 -1.97 11.53
C LEU A 299 7.95 -1.53 11.35
N VAL A 300 8.92 -2.39 11.72
CA VAL A 300 10.35 -2.08 11.60
C VAL A 300 10.74 -1.90 10.13
N PHE A 301 10.20 -2.74 9.25
CA PHE A 301 10.45 -2.64 7.81
C PHE A 301 9.86 -1.36 7.21
N GLN A 302 8.72 -0.87 7.71
CA GLN A 302 8.18 0.42 7.28
C GLN A 302 9.10 1.57 7.70
N ILE A 303 9.59 1.58 8.94
CA ILE A 303 10.53 2.63 9.39
C ILE A 303 11.78 2.64 8.50
N ILE A 304 12.34 1.46 8.21
CA ILE A 304 13.50 1.34 7.30
C ILE A 304 13.15 1.84 5.90
N ARG A 305 11.99 1.50 5.34
CA ARG A 305 11.59 1.95 3.98
C ARG A 305 11.65 3.47 3.84
N PHE A 306 11.16 4.22 4.82
CA PHE A 306 11.10 5.68 4.75
C PHE A 306 12.39 6.37 5.17
N HIS A 307 13.18 5.76 6.05
CA HIS A 307 14.38 6.39 6.60
C HIS A 307 15.71 5.79 6.16
N ALA A 308 15.71 4.70 5.38
CA ALA A 308 16.94 4.04 4.92
C ALA A 308 17.85 4.99 4.12
N GLY A 309 17.27 5.92 3.36
CA GLY A 309 18.02 6.92 2.61
C GLY A 309 18.88 7.84 3.48
N ALA A 310 18.48 8.07 4.74
CA ALA A 310 19.23 8.92 5.68
C ALA A 310 20.43 8.20 6.31
N LEU A 311 20.45 6.86 6.35
CA LEU A 311 21.49 6.10 7.04
C LEU A 311 22.91 6.37 6.48
N PRO A 312 23.16 6.36 5.15
CA PRO A 312 24.47 6.68 4.60
C PRO A 312 24.96 8.08 4.99
N VAL A 313 24.05 9.05 5.08
CA VAL A 313 24.36 10.44 5.46
C VAL A 313 24.87 10.49 6.90
N TYR A 314 24.24 9.75 7.81
CA TYR A 314 24.74 9.62 9.19
C TYR A 314 26.09 8.92 9.26
N VAL A 315 26.33 7.87 8.45
CA VAL A 315 27.64 7.21 8.40
C VAL A 315 28.73 8.19 7.98
N VAL A 316 28.53 8.93 6.89
CA VAL A 316 29.50 9.92 6.39
C VAL A 316 29.71 11.04 7.40
N SER A 317 28.64 11.54 8.02
CA SER A 317 28.72 12.60 9.04
C SER A 317 29.57 12.16 10.23
N ASN A 318 29.40 10.92 10.71
CA ASN A 318 30.21 10.35 11.79
C ASN A 318 31.69 10.22 11.41
N ILE A 319 31.99 9.82 10.17
CA ILE A 319 33.37 9.73 9.65
C ILE A 319 34.00 11.12 9.58
N LEU A 320 33.29 12.12 9.04
CA LEU A 320 33.78 13.51 8.94
C LEU A 320 34.04 14.13 10.31
N LEU A 321 33.14 13.91 11.29
CA LEU A 321 33.35 14.37 12.67
C LEU A 321 34.61 13.75 13.29
N THR A 322 34.88 12.48 12.98
CA THR A 322 36.08 11.78 13.45
C THR A 322 37.34 12.37 12.83
N TYR A 323 37.36 12.62 11.52
CA TYR A 323 38.49 13.27 10.86
C TYR A 323 38.72 14.70 11.35
N GLY A 324 37.65 15.46 11.61
CA GLY A 324 37.75 16.77 12.26
C GLY A 324 38.38 16.69 13.65
N GLY A 325 38.03 15.65 14.43
CA GLY A 325 38.69 15.33 15.70
C GLY A 325 40.17 15.04 15.55
N GLN A 326 40.53 14.15 14.63
CA GLN A 326 41.92 13.77 14.37
C GLN A 326 42.77 14.94 13.89
N LEU A 327 42.20 15.86 13.10
CA LEU A 327 42.89 17.07 12.66
C LEU A 327 43.11 18.04 13.83
N SER A 328 42.15 18.13 14.75
CA SER A 328 42.26 18.94 15.96
C SER A 328 43.31 18.38 16.93
N THR A 329 43.37 17.06 17.12
CA THR A 329 44.43 16.42 17.92
C THR A 329 45.79 16.59 17.26
N LEU A 330 45.90 16.38 15.95
CA LEU A 330 47.14 16.62 15.22
C LEU A 330 47.64 18.06 15.37
N ARG A 331 46.74 19.05 15.32
CA ARG A 331 47.08 20.48 15.50
C ARG A 331 47.52 20.79 16.93
N SER A 332 46.93 20.15 17.94
CA SER A 332 47.17 20.48 19.35
C SER A 332 48.32 19.70 19.99
N THR A 333 48.46 18.41 19.66
CA THR A 333 49.48 17.53 20.25
C THR A 333 50.57 17.11 19.26
N GLY A 334 50.43 17.42 17.96
CA GLY A 334 51.35 16.97 16.91
C GLY A 334 51.22 15.49 16.55
N GLN A 335 50.30 14.75 17.18
CA GLN A 335 50.11 13.31 16.94
C GLN A 335 48.67 13.04 16.48
N CYS A 336 48.54 12.15 15.49
CA CYS A 336 47.23 11.70 15.03
C CYS A 336 46.69 10.62 15.98
N SER A 337 45.51 10.86 16.57
CA SER A 337 44.84 9.88 17.44
C SER A 337 44.24 8.72 16.64
N ASP A 338 44.07 7.55 17.28
CA ASP A 338 43.42 6.41 16.64
C ASP A 338 41.96 6.72 16.28
N PHE A 339 41.55 6.33 15.07
CA PHE A 339 40.21 6.61 14.53
C PHE A 339 39.11 6.09 15.46
N SER A 340 39.30 4.89 16.01
CA SER A 340 38.30 4.24 16.86
C SER A 340 38.05 4.99 18.18
N LEU A 341 39.09 5.59 18.73
CA LEU A 341 39.06 6.37 19.96
C LEU A 341 38.49 7.77 19.71
N GLU A 342 38.90 8.39 18.59
CA GLU A 342 38.42 9.72 18.23
C GLU A 342 36.94 9.70 17.81
N LEU A 343 36.47 8.62 17.17
CA LEU A 343 35.05 8.45 16.83
C LEU A 343 34.18 8.47 18.08
N VAL A 344 34.52 7.69 19.12
CA VAL A 344 33.75 7.67 20.38
C VAL A 344 33.73 9.03 21.07
N ARG A 345 34.82 9.80 20.95
CA ARG A 345 34.94 11.15 21.51
C ARG A 345 34.09 12.17 20.75
N THR A 346 34.11 12.13 19.43
CA THR A 346 33.59 13.21 18.57
C THR A 346 32.19 12.96 18.03
N ALA A 347 31.84 11.72 17.70
CA ALA A 347 30.53 11.31 17.20
C ALA A 347 29.49 11.31 18.33
N LYS A 348 28.98 12.50 18.64
CA LYS A 348 27.91 12.69 19.60
C LYS A 348 26.66 13.21 18.90
N PRO A 349 25.46 12.65 19.18
CA PRO A 349 24.24 13.03 18.48
C PRO A 349 23.90 14.51 18.65
N TYR A 350 24.23 15.12 19.80
CA TYR A 350 24.00 16.54 20.06
C TYR A 350 24.78 17.49 19.13
N LYS A 351 25.79 17.01 18.38
CA LYS A 351 26.49 17.84 17.38
C LYS A 351 25.77 17.89 16.02
N VAL A 352 24.87 16.94 15.77
CA VAL A 352 24.23 16.75 14.45
C VAL A 352 22.74 16.97 14.55
N GLU A 353 22.06 16.30 15.48
CA GLU A 353 20.59 16.34 15.62
C GLU A 353 20.01 17.75 15.83
N PRO A 354 20.60 18.63 16.67
CA PRO A 354 20.07 19.98 16.83
C PRO A 354 20.19 20.82 15.56
N LEU A 355 21.27 20.65 14.79
CA LEU A 355 21.45 21.36 13.53
C LEU A 355 20.39 20.93 12.50
N ILE A 356 20.15 19.63 12.39
CA ILE A 356 19.08 19.08 11.53
C ILE A 356 17.73 19.67 11.96
N SER A 357 17.43 19.66 13.26
CA SER A 357 16.17 20.16 13.80
C SER A 357 15.97 21.66 13.51
N ILE A 358 17.02 22.47 13.64
CA ILE A 358 16.99 23.90 13.31
C ILE A 358 16.75 24.10 11.81
N VAL A 359 17.45 23.36 10.95
CA VAL A 359 17.27 23.47 9.49
C VAL A 359 15.87 23.07 9.06
N VAL A 360 15.34 21.96 9.58
CA VAL A 360 13.97 21.50 9.30
C VAL A 360 12.94 22.51 9.79
N PHE A 361 13.12 23.07 10.99
CA PHE A 361 12.25 24.11 11.53
C PHE A 361 12.26 25.38 10.67
N LEU A 362 13.45 25.87 10.29
CA LEU A 362 13.60 27.05 9.43
C LEU A 362 12.97 26.83 8.05
N GLN A 363 13.15 25.64 7.46
CA GLN A 363 12.50 25.29 6.20
C GLN A 363 10.99 25.17 6.33
N GLY A 364 10.48 24.58 7.41
CA GLY A 364 9.04 24.50 7.68
C GLY A 364 8.40 25.89 7.78
N GLN A 365 9.05 26.83 8.47
CA GLN A 365 8.55 28.21 8.58
C GLN A 365 8.70 29.01 7.28
N LEU A 366 9.84 28.91 6.59
CA LEU A 366 10.10 29.65 5.35
C LEU A 366 9.47 29.02 4.11
N SER A 367 9.01 27.77 4.15
CA SER A 367 8.29 27.15 3.01
C SER A 367 6.99 27.88 2.67
N LYS A 368 6.39 28.59 3.63
CA LYS A 368 5.26 29.50 3.40
C LYS A 368 5.65 30.71 2.54
N THR A 369 6.93 31.06 2.49
CA THR A 369 7.50 32.13 1.66
C THR A 369 8.36 31.51 0.55
N LYS A 370 7.70 31.05 -0.52
CA LYS A 370 8.32 30.37 -1.68
C LYS A 370 9.49 31.14 -2.34
N THR A 371 9.60 32.44 -2.10
CA THR A 371 10.47 33.35 -2.86
C THR A 371 11.93 33.38 -2.38
N SER A 372 12.21 33.11 -1.10
CA SER A 372 13.57 33.33 -0.54
C SER A 372 14.55 32.19 -0.80
N TRP A 373 14.08 30.95 -0.98
CA TRP A 373 14.93 29.77 -1.18
C TRP A 373 15.41 29.59 -2.63
N MET A 374 14.79 30.28 -3.59
CA MET A 374 15.15 30.21 -5.01
C MET A 374 16.58 30.72 -5.29
N PHE A 375 17.11 31.60 -4.42
CA PHE A 375 18.47 32.16 -4.55
C PHE A 375 19.58 31.24 -4.03
N ILE A 376 19.27 30.22 -3.24
CA ILE A 376 20.29 29.39 -2.56
C ILE A 376 20.49 28.03 -3.27
N SER A 377 19.79 27.75 -4.38
CA SER A 377 19.87 26.48 -5.13
C SER A 377 19.61 25.20 -4.31
N LEU A 378 19.14 25.33 -3.06
CA LEU A 378 18.76 24.27 -2.13
C LEU A 378 17.28 23.88 -2.32
N TYR A 379 16.82 23.85 -3.58
CA TYR A 379 15.42 23.57 -3.93
C TYR A 379 15.03 22.10 -3.77
N GLU A 380 16.00 21.21 -3.60
CA GLU A 380 15.69 19.82 -3.31
C GLU A 380 15.10 19.74 -1.90
N THR A 381 13.79 19.48 -1.84
CA THR A 381 13.04 19.33 -0.60
C THR A 381 13.77 18.36 0.28
N VAL A 382 14.32 18.82 1.40
CA VAL A 382 14.98 17.94 2.36
C VAL A 382 13.98 16.86 2.74
N ASP A 383 14.35 15.59 2.57
CA ASP A 383 13.46 14.45 2.85
C ASP A 383 12.85 14.54 4.26
N ALA A 384 13.61 15.11 5.20
CA ALA A 384 13.17 15.44 6.55
C ALA A 384 11.99 16.42 6.62
N ALA A 385 11.94 17.43 5.74
CA ALA A 385 10.84 18.37 5.64
C ALA A 385 9.58 17.72 5.04
N VAL A 386 9.74 16.80 4.08
CA VAL A 386 8.63 15.99 3.53
C VAL A 386 8.07 15.06 4.62
N LEU A 387 8.94 14.35 5.33
CA LEU A 387 8.57 13.50 6.47
C LEU A 387 7.92 14.30 7.61
N SER A 388 8.41 15.52 7.88
CA SER A 388 7.81 16.42 8.87
C SER A 388 6.44 16.94 8.42
N SER A 389 6.24 17.19 7.12
CA SER A 389 4.95 17.61 6.58
C SER A 389 3.89 16.51 6.61
N GLN A 390 4.32 15.24 6.68
CA GLN A 390 3.46 14.06 6.77
C GLN A 390 3.23 13.58 8.21
N ASP A 391 3.57 14.41 9.21
CA ASP A 391 3.54 14.07 10.65
C ASP A 391 4.30 12.77 10.98
N ALA A 392 5.32 12.46 10.16
CA ALA A 392 6.10 11.24 10.22
C ALA A 392 7.52 11.46 10.79
N TRP A 393 7.91 12.71 11.09
CA TRP A 393 9.21 12.97 11.71
C TRP A 393 9.21 12.51 13.17
N PHE A 394 9.81 11.35 13.43
CA PHE A 394 10.01 10.83 14.78
C PHE A 394 11.47 11.06 15.21
N PRO A 395 11.76 12.00 16.14
CA PRO A 395 13.13 12.32 16.55
C PRO A 395 13.92 11.12 17.07
N LEU A 396 13.21 10.14 17.63
CA LEU A 396 13.82 8.90 18.12
C LEU A 396 14.34 8.01 16.98
N VAL A 397 13.71 8.03 15.79
CA VAL A 397 14.20 7.30 14.62
C VAL A 397 15.52 7.90 14.14
N SER A 398 15.62 9.23 14.07
CA SER A 398 16.85 9.95 13.72
C SER A 398 18.00 9.55 14.64
N LEU A 399 17.77 9.54 15.95
CA LEU A 399 18.76 9.13 16.94
C LEU A 399 19.17 7.66 16.79
N ILE A 400 18.23 6.75 16.52
CA ILE A 400 18.51 5.34 16.26
C ILE A 400 19.40 5.19 15.00
N LEU A 401 19.08 5.91 13.92
CA LEU A 401 19.87 5.89 12.69
C LEU A 401 21.25 6.48 12.87
N PHE A 402 21.39 7.55 13.65
CA PHE A 402 22.68 8.10 14.05
C PHE A 402 23.53 7.04 14.76
N LEU A 403 22.96 6.30 15.72
CA LEU A 403 23.65 5.24 16.45
C LEU A 403 24.06 4.08 15.54
N PHE A 404 23.17 3.64 14.64
CA PHE A 404 23.52 2.65 13.61
C PHE A 404 24.66 3.16 12.71
N GLY A 405 24.59 4.42 12.30
CA GLY A 405 25.63 5.09 11.50
C GLY A 405 26.98 5.12 12.21
N THR A 406 27.01 5.46 13.50
CA THR A 406 28.23 5.42 14.33
C THR A 406 28.80 4.00 14.44
N GLY A 407 27.92 3.00 14.61
CA GLY A 407 28.32 1.59 14.64
C GLY A 407 28.97 1.16 13.32
N ILE A 408 28.33 1.46 12.19
CA ILE A 408 28.87 1.17 10.85
C ILE A 408 30.22 1.89 10.64
N ALA A 409 30.30 3.18 10.98
CA ALA A 409 31.54 3.96 10.89
C ALA A 409 32.66 3.33 11.74
N TYR A 410 32.36 2.91 12.96
CA TYR A 410 33.32 2.26 13.85
C TYR A 410 33.88 0.97 13.23
N TRP A 411 33.01 0.06 12.78
CA TRP A 411 33.43 -1.20 12.21
C TRP A 411 34.13 -1.04 10.87
N SER A 412 33.72 -0.05 10.05
CA SER A 412 34.44 0.31 8.83
C SER A 412 35.86 0.80 9.15
N GLY A 413 36.05 1.65 10.17
CA GLY A 413 37.36 2.12 10.60
C GLY A 413 38.26 0.99 11.11
N VAL A 414 37.71 0.07 11.92
CA VAL A 414 38.43 -1.14 12.36
C VAL A 414 38.82 -2.00 11.17
N PHE A 415 37.91 -2.15 10.20
CA PHE A 415 38.16 -2.92 8.99
C PHE A 415 39.28 -2.32 8.16
N PHE A 416 39.20 -1.02 7.84
CA PHE A 416 40.22 -0.32 7.07
C PHE A 416 41.58 -0.31 7.77
N SER A 417 41.62 -0.04 9.08
CA SER A 417 42.87 -0.04 9.85
C SER A 417 43.54 -1.43 9.84
N THR A 418 42.76 -2.49 10.03
CA THR A 418 43.29 -3.86 10.00
C THR A 418 43.75 -4.27 8.61
N SER A 419 42.97 -3.95 7.58
CA SER A 419 43.34 -4.20 6.17
C SER A 419 44.61 -3.44 5.79
N LEU A 420 44.74 -2.18 6.17
CA LEU A 420 45.92 -1.36 5.87
C LEU A 420 47.16 -1.90 6.59
N ARG A 421 47.03 -2.39 7.84
CA ARG A 421 48.12 -3.10 8.54
C ARG A 421 48.49 -4.42 7.85
N LEU A 422 47.51 -5.18 7.37
CA LEU A 422 47.75 -6.41 6.60
C LEU A 422 48.48 -6.11 5.29
N PHE A 423 48.00 -5.15 4.50
CA PHE A 423 48.66 -4.74 3.26
C PHE A 423 50.05 -4.18 3.51
N SER A 424 50.22 -3.35 4.55
CA SER A 424 51.54 -2.85 4.96
C SER A 424 52.47 -4.00 5.36
N SER A 425 51.97 -5.01 6.08
CA SER A 425 52.76 -6.19 6.44
C SER A 425 53.21 -6.95 5.20
N VAL A 426 52.27 -7.24 4.29
CA VAL A 426 52.54 -7.96 3.04
C VAL A 426 53.55 -7.18 2.19
N TRP A 427 53.36 -5.86 2.08
CA TRP A 427 54.25 -4.94 1.38
C TRP A 427 55.67 -4.95 1.98
N LEU A 428 55.80 -4.87 3.31
CA LEU A 428 57.08 -4.93 4.01
C LEU A 428 57.77 -6.30 3.81
N THR A 429 57.02 -7.41 3.79
CA THR A 429 57.59 -8.73 3.49
C THR A 429 58.05 -8.89 2.05
N LEU A 430 57.38 -8.22 1.09
CA LEU A 430 57.73 -8.23 -0.32
C LEU A 430 58.94 -7.35 -0.64
N ILE A 431 59.09 -6.21 0.06
CA ILE A 431 60.14 -5.21 -0.26
C ILE A 431 61.40 -5.35 0.60
N ARG A 432 61.37 -6.13 1.70
CA ARG A 432 62.50 -6.33 2.64
C ARG A 432 63.27 -5.02 2.94
N PRO A 433 62.67 -4.05 3.66
CA PRO A 433 63.42 -2.91 4.14
C PRO A 433 64.40 -3.31 5.26
N PRO A 434 65.55 -2.61 5.38
CA PRO A 434 66.62 -2.97 6.33
C PRO A 434 66.32 -2.65 7.80
N VAL A 435 65.20 -1.98 8.12
CA VAL A 435 64.85 -1.57 9.49
C VAL A 435 63.49 -2.13 9.87
N LEU A 436 63.49 -3.07 10.82
CA LEU A 436 62.29 -3.74 11.34
C LEU A 436 61.69 -2.91 12.50
N GLN A 437 60.63 -2.15 12.23
CA GLN A 437 59.91 -1.42 13.28
C GLN A 437 59.03 -2.39 14.07
N LYS A 438 59.27 -2.45 15.39
CA LYS A 438 58.82 -3.49 16.31
C LYS A 438 57.45 -3.18 16.92
N ASP A 439 56.46 -2.82 16.12
CA ASP A 439 55.07 -2.74 16.58
C ASP A 439 54.34 -4.06 16.30
N LYS A 440 53.63 -4.60 17.30
CA LYS A 440 52.85 -5.84 17.19
C LYS A 440 51.77 -5.66 16.12
N LEU A 441 52.09 -6.12 14.92
CA LEU A 441 51.40 -5.74 13.68
C LEU A 441 49.95 -6.23 13.62
N ILE A 442 49.61 -7.36 14.27
CA ILE A 442 48.27 -7.97 14.21
C ILE A 442 47.97 -8.69 15.53
N THR A 443 46.85 -8.38 16.19
CA THR A 443 46.31 -9.20 17.28
C THR A 443 45.40 -10.30 16.70
N PRO A 444 45.59 -11.59 17.04
CA PRO A 444 44.82 -12.70 16.47
C PRO A 444 43.31 -12.57 16.73
N ARG A 445 42.94 -11.91 17.84
CA ARG A 445 41.54 -11.60 18.19
C ARG A 445 40.89 -10.60 17.23
N GLY A 446 41.66 -9.66 16.66
CA GLY A 446 41.18 -8.71 15.66
C GLY A 446 40.94 -9.37 14.31
N LEU A 447 41.86 -10.24 13.89
CA LEU A 447 41.75 -11.00 12.64
C LEU A 447 40.55 -11.96 12.64
N CYS A 448 40.33 -12.67 13.76
CA CYS A 448 39.19 -13.57 13.93
C CYS A 448 37.84 -12.82 13.87
N ARG A 449 37.75 -11.64 14.52
CA ARG A 449 36.56 -10.77 14.44
C ARG A 449 36.30 -10.31 13.01
N MET A 450 37.34 -9.91 12.28
CA MET A 450 37.24 -9.47 10.89
C MET A 450 36.78 -10.57 9.94
N LEU A 451 37.36 -11.77 10.04
CA LEU A 451 36.95 -12.93 9.26
C LEU A 451 35.49 -13.32 9.57
N SER A 452 35.10 -13.27 10.85
CA SER A 452 33.71 -13.54 11.24
C SER A 452 32.72 -12.51 10.68
N LEU A 453 33.06 -11.22 10.71
CA LEU A 453 32.23 -10.15 10.13
C LEU A 453 32.16 -10.25 8.60
N ALA A 454 33.26 -10.57 7.91
CA ALA A 454 33.28 -10.79 6.47
C ALA A 454 32.44 -12.01 6.07
N LEU A 455 32.54 -13.12 6.80
CA LEU A 455 31.73 -14.32 6.60
C LEU A 455 30.24 -14.05 6.84
N VAL A 456 29.89 -13.34 7.91
CA VAL A 456 28.49 -12.97 8.19
C VAL A 456 27.96 -12.03 7.11
N SER A 457 28.76 -11.06 6.65
CA SER A 457 28.37 -10.13 5.58
C SER A 457 28.20 -10.83 4.23
N TRP A 458 28.98 -11.88 3.96
CA TRP A 458 28.90 -12.68 2.73
C TRP A 458 27.72 -13.66 2.73
N THR A 459 27.37 -14.19 3.90
CA THR A 459 26.36 -15.27 4.03
C THR A 459 24.96 -14.78 4.40
N THR A 460 24.81 -13.54 4.88
CA THR A 460 23.53 -13.03 5.39
C THR A 460 23.01 -11.82 4.61
N CYS A 461 21.71 -11.58 4.70
CA CYS A 461 21.08 -10.35 4.21
C CYS A 461 21.71 -9.13 4.91
N GLY A 462 22.00 -8.06 4.16
CA GLY A 462 22.70 -6.87 4.69
C GLY A 462 22.08 -6.26 5.96
N ALA A 463 20.76 -6.35 6.14
CA ALA A 463 20.09 -5.90 7.36
C ALA A 463 20.51 -6.67 8.62
N PHE A 464 20.70 -7.99 8.50
CA PHE A 464 21.14 -8.84 9.62
C PHE A 464 22.61 -8.58 9.97
N ALA A 465 23.47 -8.37 8.97
CA ALA A 465 24.86 -7.97 9.18
C ALA A 465 24.97 -6.64 9.95
N VAL A 466 24.17 -5.63 9.58
CA VAL A 466 24.11 -4.33 10.28
C VAL A 466 23.63 -4.48 11.73
N PHE A 467 22.64 -5.35 11.97
CA PHE A 467 22.15 -5.61 13.33
C PHE A 467 23.22 -6.26 14.22
N ILE A 468 23.96 -7.26 13.70
CA ILE A 468 25.07 -7.90 14.43
C ILE A 468 26.19 -6.89 14.72
N ILE A 469 26.55 -6.06 13.74
CA ILE A 469 27.51 -4.95 13.88
C ILE A 469 27.10 -4.01 15.02
N TYR A 470 25.81 -3.64 15.08
CA TYR A 470 25.27 -2.80 16.13
C TYR A 470 25.32 -3.48 17.51
N LEU A 471 24.87 -4.73 17.64
CA LEU A 471 24.90 -5.45 18.92
C LEU A 471 26.34 -5.60 19.46
N GLN A 472 27.31 -5.85 18.58
CA GLN A 472 28.71 -5.93 18.98
C GLN A 472 29.26 -4.56 19.43
N TYR A 473 28.83 -3.46 18.80
CA TYR A 473 29.16 -2.11 19.24
C TYR A 473 28.53 -1.79 20.60
N LEU A 474 27.23 -2.07 20.76
CA LEU A 474 26.49 -1.86 22.00
C LEU A 474 27.12 -2.62 23.19
N SER A 475 27.50 -3.89 22.98
CA SER A 475 28.19 -4.70 23.99
C SER A 475 29.55 -4.12 24.39
N LYS A 476 30.23 -3.38 23.50
CA LYS A 476 31.47 -2.67 23.80
C LYS A 476 31.22 -1.37 24.56
N VAL A 477 30.11 -0.67 24.29
CA VAL A 477 29.77 0.58 25.00
C VAL A 477 29.26 0.32 26.41
N LEU A 478 28.56 -0.80 26.62
CA LEU A 478 28.03 -1.23 27.93
C LEU A 478 29.07 -1.89 28.85
N LYS A 479 30.25 -2.25 28.32
CA LYS A 479 31.40 -2.77 29.07
C LYS A 479 32.46 -1.69 29.21
#